data_AF-A0A962QCZ3-F1
#
_entry.id   AF-A0A962QCZ3-F1
#
_cell.length_a   1.000
_cell.length_b   1.000
_cell.length_c   1.000
_cell.angle_alpha   90.00
_cell.angle_beta   90.00
_cell.angle_gamma   90.00
#
_symmetry.space_group_name_H-M   'P 1'
#
loop_
_entity.id
_entity.type
_entity.pdbx_description
1 polymer ?
#
loop_
_entity_poly.entity_id
_entity_poly.type
_entity_poly.pdbx_seq_one_letter_code
_entity_poly.pdbx_strand_id
1 'polypeptide(L)'
;MTSTQIGNVSPPFPGLAPDLIRTRLQARHDPAALGGDNIVAGLPMTDSSAARPAAVLVPLIAHDAGLTILLTQRTQHLTHHAGQVSFPGGRAEAQDNGPVATALRETREEVGLAPEQVEILGFLDRYQTVTGFMVTPVVGLIRPPLALQPDPQEVDEIFEVPLEFFLDRANHQRHSRVFKGQRRYYY
;
A
#
# COMPACT_ATOMS: atom_id res chain seq x y z
N MET A 1 20.50 -2.39 -44.77
CA MET A 1 19.85 -3.39 -43.90
C MET A 1 20.78 -3.63 -42.73
N THR A 2 20.51 -3.00 -41.60
CA THR A 2 21.32 -3.19 -40.39
C THR A 2 20.33 -3.36 -39.24
N SER A 3 19.96 -4.61 -39.02
CA SER A 3 19.11 -5.04 -37.92
C SER A 3 19.92 -4.86 -36.63
N THR A 4 19.57 -3.86 -35.83
CA THR A 4 20.15 -3.68 -34.50
C THR A 4 19.38 -4.61 -33.56
N GLN A 5 20.04 -5.69 -33.19
CA GLN A 5 19.58 -6.66 -32.22
C GLN A 5 19.51 -5.96 -30.85
N ILE A 6 18.30 -5.59 -30.45
CA ILE A 6 18.00 -5.14 -29.08
C ILE A 6 18.32 -6.29 -28.13
N GLY A 7 19.39 -6.11 -27.37
CA GLY A 7 19.82 -7.06 -26.35
C GLY A 7 18.70 -7.28 -25.34
N ASN A 8 18.41 -8.55 -25.06
CA ASN A 8 17.48 -8.97 -24.04
C ASN A 8 18.09 -8.59 -22.67
N VAL A 9 17.74 -7.40 -22.16
CA VAL A 9 18.13 -6.98 -20.82
C VAL A 9 17.29 -7.80 -19.85
N SER A 10 17.90 -8.76 -19.17
CA SER A 10 17.23 -9.48 -18.08
C SER A 10 16.70 -8.45 -17.06
N PRO A 11 15.44 -8.54 -16.61
CA PRO A 11 14.90 -7.60 -15.63
C PRO A 11 15.77 -7.63 -14.35
N PRO A 12 15.99 -6.49 -13.68
CA PRO A 12 16.89 -6.37 -12.53
C PRO A 12 16.46 -7.18 -11.30
N PHE A 13 15.31 -7.84 -11.34
CA PHE A 13 14.78 -8.65 -10.23
C PHE A 13 14.38 -10.06 -10.73
N PRO A 14 15.32 -11.03 -10.81
CA PRO A 14 14.94 -12.41 -11.04
C PRO A 14 14.11 -12.93 -9.85
N GLY A 15 12.80 -13.07 -10.06
CA GLY A 15 11.86 -13.78 -9.21
C GLY A 15 11.78 -13.31 -7.76
N LEU A 16 11.00 -12.26 -7.49
CA LEU A 16 10.54 -11.96 -6.12
C LEU A 16 9.57 -13.05 -5.66
N ALA A 17 10.10 -14.20 -5.26
CA ALA A 17 9.30 -15.31 -4.75
C ALA A 17 8.63 -14.88 -3.43
N PRO A 18 7.36 -15.27 -3.18
CA PRO A 18 6.65 -14.90 -1.95
C PRO A 18 7.41 -15.26 -0.66
N ASP A 19 8.15 -16.38 -0.65
CA ASP A 19 8.96 -16.80 0.50
C ASP A 19 10.11 -15.84 0.83
N LEU A 20 10.71 -15.23 -0.20
CA LEU A 20 11.73 -14.20 0.00
C LEU A 20 11.12 -12.95 0.63
N ILE A 21 9.93 -12.55 0.19
CA ILE A 21 9.19 -11.41 0.75
C ILE A 21 8.86 -11.68 2.21
N ARG A 22 8.29 -12.85 2.53
CA ARG A 22 8.01 -13.27 3.92
C ARG A 22 9.26 -13.21 4.78
N THR A 23 10.36 -13.78 4.31
CA THR A 23 11.64 -13.78 5.02
C THR A 23 12.14 -12.36 5.28
N ARG A 24 12.02 -11.45 4.30
CA ARG A 24 12.43 -10.06 4.43
C ARG A 24 11.56 -9.26 5.39
N LEU A 25 10.25 -9.51 5.41
CA LEU A 25 9.33 -8.91 6.37
C LEU A 25 9.72 -9.29 7.81
N GLN A 26 10.02 -10.56 8.04
CA GLN A 26 10.42 -11.06 9.36
C GLN A 26 11.81 -10.58 9.81
N ALA A 27 12.75 -10.37 8.88
CA ALA A 27 14.14 -10.06 9.21
C ALA A 27 14.45 -8.57 9.40
N ARG A 28 13.61 -7.66 8.89
CA ARG A 28 13.92 -6.22 8.80
C ARG A 28 12.86 -5.27 9.33
N HIS A 29 11.67 -5.76 9.64
CA HIS A 29 10.60 -4.92 10.17
C HIS A 29 10.36 -5.22 11.64
N ASP A 30 10.38 -4.14 12.43
CA ASP A 30 9.86 -4.16 13.78
C ASP A 30 8.44 -3.58 13.71
N PRO A 31 7.38 -4.36 13.94
CA PRO A 31 6.01 -3.85 13.96
C PRO A 31 5.81 -2.70 14.96
N ALA A 32 6.70 -2.57 15.95
CA ALA A 32 6.70 -1.46 16.89
C ALA A 32 7.35 -0.19 16.32
N ALA A 33 8.20 -0.27 15.29
CA ALA A 33 8.82 0.88 14.64
C ALA A 33 7.76 1.80 14.04
N LEU A 34 7.92 3.10 14.30
CA LEU A 34 7.00 4.15 13.89
C LEU A 34 7.60 4.93 12.73
N GLY A 35 7.04 4.75 11.54
CA GLY A 35 7.09 5.69 10.43
C GLY A 35 6.02 6.78 10.55
N GLY A 36 5.99 7.71 9.61
CA GLY A 36 4.89 8.69 9.51
C GLY A 36 5.26 9.97 8.76
N ASP A 37 4.27 10.85 8.60
CA ASP A 37 4.46 12.15 7.93
C ASP A 37 5.45 13.06 8.70
N ASN A 38 5.64 12.82 9.99
CA ASN A 38 6.70 13.41 10.79
C ASN A 38 8.10 13.09 10.25
N ILE A 39 8.33 11.84 9.86
CA ILE A 39 9.63 11.35 9.35
C ILE A 39 9.76 11.66 7.86
N VAL A 40 8.68 11.51 7.08
CA VAL A 40 8.70 11.72 5.62
C VAL A 40 8.62 13.20 5.25
N ALA A 41 7.75 13.97 5.93
CA ALA A 41 7.43 15.37 5.60
C ALA A 41 7.88 16.39 6.67
N GLY A 42 8.56 15.96 7.74
CA GLY A 42 9.15 16.84 8.76
C GLY A 42 8.12 17.50 9.69
N LEU A 43 6.99 16.84 9.93
CA LEU A 43 5.88 17.40 10.70
C LEU A 43 6.00 17.16 12.21
N PRO A 44 5.46 18.06 13.04
CA PRO A 44 5.51 17.89 14.48
C PRO A 44 4.82 16.57 14.87
N MET A 45 5.48 15.80 15.74
CA MET A 45 4.92 14.60 16.35
C MET A 45 3.56 14.96 16.97
N THR A 46 2.47 14.44 16.43
CA THR A 46 1.20 14.38 17.17
C THR A 46 1.33 13.26 18.20
N ASP A 47 0.86 13.50 19.42
CA ASP A 47 0.88 12.52 20.50
C ASP A 47 0.28 11.19 20.01
N SER A 48 1.13 10.16 19.91
CA SER A 48 0.74 8.87 19.35
C SER A 48 -0.33 8.16 20.19
N SER A 49 -0.51 8.57 21.46
CA SER A 49 -1.53 8.04 22.36
C SER A 49 -2.97 8.40 21.94
N ALA A 50 -3.14 9.45 21.12
CA ALA A 50 -4.44 9.91 20.63
C ALA A 50 -4.74 9.47 19.18
N ALA A 51 -3.83 8.73 18.53
CA ALA A 51 -4.00 8.33 17.15
C ALA A 51 -5.08 7.25 17.01
N ARG A 52 -6.00 7.45 16.06
CA ARG A 52 -7.06 6.49 15.77
C ARG A 52 -6.48 5.27 15.02
N PRO A 53 -6.73 4.03 15.47
CA PRO A 53 -6.21 2.86 14.79
C PRO A 53 -6.84 2.69 13.40
N ALA A 54 -6.01 2.33 12.44
CA ALA A 54 -6.38 2.02 11.06
C ALA A 54 -5.48 0.91 10.52
N ALA A 55 -5.93 0.20 9.50
CA ALA A 55 -5.13 -0.80 8.81
C ALA A 55 -5.41 -0.79 7.32
N VAL A 56 -4.38 -1.05 6.53
CA VAL A 56 -4.46 -1.17 5.08
C VAL A 56 -3.89 -2.51 4.64
N LEU A 57 -4.42 -3.07 3.57
CA LEU A 57 -3.81 -4.21 2.91
C LEU A 57 -2.80 -3.71 1.88
N VAL A 58 -1.61 -4.29 1.85
CA VAL A 58 -0.63 -4.18 0.76
C VAL A 58 -0.76 -5.46 -0.08
N PRO A 59 -1.69 -5.51 -1.05
CA PRO A 59 -1.99 -6.70 -1.82
C PRO A 59 -0.93 -6.94 -2.89
N LEU A 60 -0.23 -8.07 -2.80
CA LEU A 60 0.67 -8.57 -3.82
C LEU A 60 -0.03 -9.64 -4.65
N ILE A 61 -0.25 -9.39 -5.94
CA ILE A 61 -0.89 -10.35 -6.84
C ILE A 61 0.18 -11.10 -7.63
N ALA A 62 0.15 -12.42 -7.52
CA ALA A 62 1.10 -13.32 -8.19
C ALA A 62 0.57 -13.75 -9.57
N HIS A 63 0.92 -12.99 -10.60
CA HIS A 63 0.73 -13.37 -12.00
C HIS A 63 1.93 -14.18 -12.50
N ASP A 64 1.75 -14.89 -13.63
CA ASP A 64 2.84 -15.64 -14.27
C ASP A 64 4.02 -14.75 -14.69
N ALA A 65 3.74 -13.48 -15.03
CA ALA A 65 4.74 -12.49 -15.43
C ALA A 65 5.48 -11.86 -14.24
N GLY A 66 4.99 -12.02 -13.00
CA GLY A 66 5.59 -11.43 -11.81
C GLY A 66 4.56 -10.90 -10.80
N LEU A 67 5.06 -10.21 -9.78
CA LEU A 67 4.22 -9.61 -8.74
C LEU A 67 3.77 -8.19 -9.15
N THR A 68 2.49 -7.92 -8.94
CA THR A 68 1.91 -6.59 -9.00
C THR A 68 1.35 -6.19 -7.65
N ILE A 69 1.12 -4.89 -7.46
CA ILE A 69 0.44 -4.31 -6.30
C ILE A 69 -0.90 -3.77 -6.76
N LEU A 70 -1.99 -4.19 -6.10
CA LEU A 70 -3.31 -3.61 -6.30
C LEU A 70 -3.47 -2.32 -5.50
N LEU A 71 -4.01 -1.30 -6.16
CA LEU A 71 -4.29 0.02 -5.61
C LEU A 71 -5.72 0.44 -5.96
N THR A 72 -6.26 1.33 -5.14
CA THR A 72 -7.55 1.97 -5.36
C THR A 72 -7.36 3.46 -5.62
N GLN A 73 -8.21 4.03 -6.48
CA GLN A 73 -8.37 5.46 -6.63
C GLN A 73 -9.71 5.87 -6.02
N ARG A 74 -9.70 6.81 -5.08
CA ARG A 74 -10.91 7.30 -4.42
C ARG A 74 -11.78 8.14 -5.36
N THR A 75 -13.10 7.98 -5.25
CA THR A 75 -14.08 8.75 -6.04
C THR A 75 -13.92 10.25 -5.88
N GLN A 76 -14.16 10.99 -6.96
CA GLN A 76 -13.97 12.44 -7.01
C GLN A 76 -15.02 13.24 -6.22
N HIS A 77 -16.12 12.60 -5.82
CA HIS A 77 -17.27 13.25 -5.17
C HIS A 77 -17.17 13.29 -3.64
N LEU A 78 -16.13 12.71 -3.04
CA LEU A 78 -15.92 12.73 -1.59
C LEU A 78 -15.32 14.05 -1.12
N THR A 79 -15.88 14.59 -0.04
CA THR A 79 -15.55 15.91 0.55
C THR A 79 -14.09 16.03 1.02
N HIS A 80 -13.39 14.90 1.16
CA HIS A 80 -11.97 14.81 1.48
C HIS A 80 -11.27 13.83 0.53
N HIS A 81 -10.09 14.19 0.05
CA HIS A 81 -9.16 13.28 -0.65
C HIS A 81 -9.63 12.72 -2.02
N ALA A 82 -10.43 13.49 -2.77
CA ALA A 82 -10.82 13.15 -4.14
C ALA A 82 -9.62 12.79 -5.04
N GLY A 83 -9.71 11.65 -5.73
CA GLY A 83 -8.68 11.18 -6.68
C GLY A 83 -7.38 10.69 -6.05
N GLN A 84 -7.31 10.51 -4.73
CA GLN A 84 -6.13 9.93 -4.10
C GLN A 84 -6.00 8.45 -4.44
N VAL A 85 -4.77 8.05 -4.78
CA VAL A 85 -4.37 6.65 -4.92
C VAL A 85 -3.94 6.13 -3.55
N SER A 86 -4.47 4.99 -3.15
CA SER A 86 -4.18 4.37 -1.87
C SER A 86 -4.19 2.85 -1.96
N PHE A 87 -3.62 2.23 -0.94
CA PHE A 87 -3.95 0.85 -0.60
C PHE A 87 -5.39 0.75 -0.12
N PRO A 88 -6.09 -0.37 -0.37
CA PRO A 88 -7.40 -0.59 0.22
C PRO A 88 -7.29 -0.76 1.73
N GLY A 89 -8.25 -0.21 2.46
CA GLY A 89 -8.23 -0.22 3.92
C GLY A 89 -8.79 1.04 4.56
N GLY A 90 -8.89 0.99 5.89
CA GLY A 90 -9.61 2.02 6.61
C GLY A 90 -9.43 1.95 8.12
N ARG A 91 -10.42 2.52 8.82
CA ARG A 91 -10.40 2.69 10.26
C ARG A 91 -10.75 1.37 10.94
N ALA A 92 -10.08 1.07 12.06
CA ALA A 92 -10.49 -0.07 12.87
C ALA A 92 -11.84 0.17 13.55
N GLU A 93 -12.71 -0.83 13.49
CA GLU A 93 -13.99 -0.88 14.18
C GLU A 93 -13.93 -1.71 15.47
N ALA A 94 -14.91 -1.54 16.34
CA ALA A 94 -14.94 -2.23 17.63
C ALA A 94 -15.03 -3.76 17.51
N GLN A 95 -15.62 -4.27 16.43
CA GLN A 95 -15.69 -5.71 16.16
C GLN A 95 -14.43 -6.28 15.50
N ASP A 96 -13.49 -5.44 15.05
CA ASP A 96 -12.30 -5.94 14.36
C ASP A 96 -11.34 -6.60 15.36
N ASN A 97 -11.03 -7.87 15.14
CA ASN A 97 -10.06 -8.61 15.95
C ASN A 97 -8.62 -8.31 15.49
N GLY A 98 -8.22 -7.05 15.58
CA GLY A 98 -6.89 -6.56 15.23
C GLY A 98 -6.72 -6.12 13.77
N PRO A 99 -5.51 -5.65 13.41
CA PRO A 99 -5.26 -4.94 12.15
C PRO A 99 -5.48 -5.79 10.89
N VAL A 100 -5.24 -7.11 10.97
CA VAL A 100 -5.53 -8.03 9.86
C VAL A 100 -7.03 -8.08 9.58
N ALA A 101 -7.85 -8.19 10.62
CA ALA A 101 -9.30 -8.22 10.46
C ALA A 101 -9.84 -6.91 9.87
N THR A 102 -9.34 -5.76 10.37
CA THR A 102 -9.66 -4.44 9.80
C THR A 102 -9.29 -4.36 8.32
N ALA A 103 -8.04 -4.67 7.95
CA ALA A 103 -7.58 -4.56 6.57
C ALA A 103 -8.39 -5.46 5.62
N LEU A 104 -8.70 -6.70 6.04
CA LEU A 104 -9.47 -7.63 5.22
C LEU A 104 -10.94 -7.24 5.09
N ARG A 105 -11.58 -6.73 6.16
CA ARG A 105 -12.96 -6.22 6.10
C ARG A 105 -13.06 -5.04 5.14
N GLU A 106 -12.24 -4.02 5.34
CA GLU A 106 -12.23 -2.81 4.50
C GLU A 106 -11.91 -3.15 3.04
N THR A 107 -10.91 -4.01 2.79
CA THR A 107 -10.59 -4.43 1.41
C THR A 107 -11.77 -5.16 0.75
N ARG A 108 -12.50 -6.00 1.50
CA ARG A 108 -13.70 -6.65 0.98
C ARG A 108 -14.79 -5.64 0.65
N GLU A 109 -15.00 -4.64 1.50
CA GLU A 109 -16.00 -3.59 1.31
C GLU A 109 -15.65 -2.73 0.09
N GLU A 110 -14.40 -2.28 -0.02
CA GLU A 110 -13.97 -1.35 -1.07
C GLU A 110 -13.80 -2.01 -2.45
N VAL A 111 -13.28 -3.24 -2.52
CA VAL A 111 -12.90 -3.90 -3.79
C VAL A 111 -13.46 -5.31 -3.99
N GLY A 112 -14.29 -5.80 -3.08
CA GLY A 112 -14.94 -7.11 -3.20
C GLY A 112 -14.03 -8.32 -2.98
N LEU A 113 -12.76 -8.12 -2.60
CA LEU A 113 -11.80 -9.21 -2.44
C LEU A 113 -12.16 -10.06 -1.21
N ALA A 114 -12.37 -11.36 -1.41
CA ALA A 114 -12.71 -12.27 -0.33
C ALA A 114 -11.51 -12.48 0.61
N PRO A 115 -11.68 -12.39 1.95
CA PRO A 115 -10.58 -12.58 2.91
C PRO A 115 -9.82 -13.90 2.75
N GLU A 116 -10.51 -14.95 2.31
CA GLU A 116 -9.94 -16.29 2.13
C GLU A 116 -8.97 -16.38 0.95
N GLN A 117 -8.99 -15.39 0.04
CA GLN A 117 -8.05 -15.29 -1.07
C GLN A 117 -6.72 -14.63 -0.69
N VAL A 118 -6.59 -14.16 0.56
CA VAL A 118 -5.43 -13.41 1.03
C VAL A 118 -4.60 -14.26 1.98
N GLU A 119 -3.39 -14.60 1.56
CA GLU A 119 -2.38 -15.21 2.43
C GLU A 119 -1.54 -14.12 3.11
N ILE A 120 -1.65 -13.98 4.42
CA ILE A 120 -0.89 -12.96 5.17
C ILE A 120 0.59 -13.33 5.23
N LEU A 121 1.44 -12.44 4.72
CA LEU A 121 2.90 -12.60 4.70
C LEU A 121 3.58 -11.92 5.89
N GLY A 122 2.98 -10.87 6.44
CA GLY A 122 3.53 -10.10 7.55
C GLY A 122 3.04 -8.65 7.57
N PHE A 123 3.80 -7.78 8.23
CA PHE A 123 3.49 -6.36 8.40
C PHE A 123 4.67 -5.50 7.96
N LEU A 124 4.36 -4.30 7.49
CA LEU A 124 5.36 -3.22 7.38
C LEU A 124 5.31 -2.35 8.65
N ASP A 125 6.27 -1.43 8.77
CA ASP A 125 6.31 -0.48 9.89
C ASP A 125 5.02 0.36 9.94
N ARG A 126 4.56 0.66 11.15
CA ARG A 126 3.34 1.47 11.34
C ARG A 126 3.56 2.88 10.86
N TYR A 127 2.52 3.51 10.32
CA TYR A 127 2.59 4.86 9.75
C TYR A 127 1.60 5.80 10.45
N GLN A 128 2.10 6.86 11.07
CA GLN A 128 1.25 7.91 11.63
C GLN A 128 0.96 9.00 10.58
N THR A 129 -0.32 9.21 10.29
CA THR A 129 -0.77 10.25 9.35
C THR A 129 -1.03 11.58 10.05
N VAL A 130 -0.91 12.69 9.34
CA VAL A 130 -1.27 14.05 9.82
C VAL A 130 -2.73 14.19 10.21
N THR A 131 -3.61 13.34 9.68
CA THR A 131 -5.04 13.31 10.00
C THR A 131 -5.31 12.51 11.29
N GLY A 132 -4.26 12.07 11.98
CA GLY A 132 -4.35 11.44 13.30
C GLY A 132 -4.71 9.96 13.26
N PHE A 133 -4.35 9.25 12.19
CA PHE A 133 -4.45 7.78 12.16
C PHE A 133 -3.10 7.13 12.44
N MET A 134 -3.12 6.01 13.15
CA MET A 134 -2.01 5.07 13.25
C MET A 134 -2.31 3.88 12.35
N VAL A 135 -1.73 3.89 11.14
CA VAL A 135 -1.99 2.89 10.11
C VAL A 135 -1.04 1.72 10.27
N THR A 136 -1.57 0.51 10.28
CA THR A 136 -0.80 -0.75 10.25
C THR A 136 -0.90 -1.36 8.86
N PRO A 137 0.18 -1.37 8.04
CA PRO A 137 0.15 -2.00 6.73
C PRO A 137 0.34 -3.51 6.84
N VAL A 138 -0.63 -4.27 6.34
CA VAL A 138 -0.65 -5.74 6.32
C VAL A 138 -0.27 -6.22 4.93
N VAL A 139 0.79 -7.00 4.77
CA VAL A 139 1.19 -7.52 3.46
C VAL A 139 0.49 -8.86 3.20
N GLY A 140 -0.26 -8.94 2.11
CA GLY A 140 -0.99 -10.14 1.70
C GLY A 140 -0.58 -10.60 0.30
N LEU A 141 -0.47 -11.91 0.11
CA LEU A 141 -0.30 -12.54 -1.20
C LEU A 141 -1.66 -13.01 -1.71
N ILE A 142 -1.93 -12.74 -2.98
CA ILE A 142 -3.17 -13.08 -3.66
C ILE A 142 -2.82 -13.80 -4.96
N ARG A 143 -3.61 -14.84 -5.30
CA ARG A 143 -3.46 -15.58 -6.56
C ARG A 143 -4.70 -15.40 -7.43
N PRO A 144 -4.56 -15.06 -8.72
CA PRO A 144 -5.67 -15.02 -9.67
C PRO A 144 -6.36 -16.39 -9.82
N PRO A 145 -7.61 -16.43 -10.32
CA PRO A 145 -8.42 -15.29 -10.78
C PRO A 145 -9.02 -14.46 -9.64
N LEU A 146 -9.25 -13.17 -9.90
CA LEU A 146 -9.87 -12.23 -8.95
C LEU A 146 -11.24 -11.78 -9.46
N ALA A 147 -12.21 -11.76 -8.55
CA ALA A 147 -13.54 -11.21 -8.80
C ALA A 147 -13.65 -9.86 -8.07
N LEU A 148 -12.90 -8.87 -8.55
CA LEU A 148 -12.88 -7.54 -7.96
C LEU A 148 -14.14 -6.76 -8.34
N GLN A 149 -14.72 -6.09 -7.35
CA GLN A 149 -15.89 -5.25 -7.52
C GLN A 149 -15.69 -3.97 -6.70
N PRO A 150 -15.41 -2.82 -7.34
CA PRO A 150 -15.27 -1.56 -6.61
C PRO A 150 -16.62 -1.17 -5.99
N ASP A 151 -16.60 -0.69 -4.75
CA ASP A 151 -17.73 0.06 -4.20
C ASP A 151 -17.76 1.46 -4.84
N PRO A 152 -18.77 1.78 -5.68
CA PRO A 152 -18.84 3.06 -6.37
C PRO A 152 -19.02 4.26 -5.44
N GLN A 153 -19.30 4.06 -4.14
CA GLN A 153 -19.34 5.16 -3.18
C GLN A 153 -17.93 5.61 -2.78
N GLU A 154 -16.96 4.69 -2.79
CA GLU A 154 -15.63 4.91 -2.22
C GLU A 154 -14.50 4.82 -3.25
N VAL A 155 -14.63 3.91 -4.23
CA VAL A 155 -13.60 3.56 -5.21
C VAL A 155 -14.08 3.86 -6.63
N ASP A 156 -13.35 4.73 -7.32
CA ASP A 156 -13.54 5.10 -8.73
C ASP A 156 -12.90 4.06 -9.65
N GLU A 157 -11.69 3.62 -9.28
CA GLU A 157 -10.86 2.74 -10.09
C GLU A 157 -10.06 1.78 -9.20
N ILE A 158 -9.92 0.54 -9.67
CA ILE A 158 -9.00 -0.45 -9.13
C ILE A 158 -8.00 -0.77 -10.23
N PHE A 159 -6.72 -0.68 -9.91
CA PHE A 159 -5.66 -0.93 -10.87
C PHE A 159 -4.45 -1.60 -10.22
N GLU A 160 -3.59 -2.17 -11.05
CA GLU A 160 -2.39 -2.88 -10.62
C GLU A 160 -1.13 -2.20 -11.17
N VAL A 161 -0.08 -2.15 -10.34
CA VAL A 161 1.24 -1.63 -10.74
C VAL A 161 2.30 -2.70 -10.47
N PRO A 162 3.22 -3.00 -11.40
CA PRO A 162 4.28 -3.96 -11.17
C PRO A 162 5.10 -3.65 -9.90
N LEU A 163 5.36 -4.64 -9.06
CA LEU A 163 6.13 -4.46 -7.82
C LEU A 163 7.53 -3.89 -8.12
N GLU A 164 8.13 -4.30 -9.24
CA GLU A 164 9.43 -3.80 -9.70
C GLU A 164 9.44 -2.28 -9.93
N PHE A 165 8.31 -1.68 -10.32
CA PHE A 165 8.19 -0.24 -10.50
C PHE A 165 8.45 0.51 -9.18
N PHE A 166 7.94 -0.02 -8.06
CA PHE A 166 8.17 0.57 -6.72
C PHE A 166 9.59 0.31 -6.19
N LEU A 167 10.23 -0.78 -6.61
CA LEU A 167 11.57 -1.14 -6.15
C LEU A 167 12.68 -0.40 -6.90
N ASP A 168 12.40 0.06 -8.13
CA ASP A 168 13.32 0.88 -8.89
C ASP A 168 13.36 2.31 -8.35
N ARG A 169 14.50 2.69 -7.76
CA ARG A 169 14.74 4.04 -7.25
C ARG A 169 14.70 5.12 -8.33
N ALA A 170 14.88 4.77 -9.60
CA ALA A 170 14.75 5.73 -10.70
C ALA A 170 13.32 6.27 -10.82
N ASN A 171 12.32 5.53 -10.33
CA ASN A 171 10.92 5.96 -10.33
C ASN A 171 10.54 6.82 -9.12
N HIS A 172 11.44 6.98 -8.14
CA HIS A 172 11.17 7.77 -6.93
C HIS A 172 11.48 9.25 -7.18
N GLN A 173 10.44 10.07 -7.30
CA GLN A 173 10.60 11.51 -7.52
C GLN A 173 10.27 12.27 -6.25
N ARG A 174 11.26 12.98 -5.68
CA ARG A 174 10.98 13.84 -4.52
C ARG A 174 10.39 15.16 -4.97
N HIS A 175 9.13 15.41 -4.62
CA HIS A 175 8.41 16.65 -4.86
C HIS A 175 8.35 17.49 -3.58
N SER A 176 7.96 18.76 -3.71
CA SER A 176 7.75 19.63 -2.54
C SER A 176 6.60 20.59 -2.75
N ARG A 177 5.85 20.87 -1.68
CA ARG A 177 4.77 21.87 -1.66
C ARG A 177 4.82 22.69 -0.39
N VAL A 178 4.51 23.98 -0.49
CA VAL A 178 4.33 24.83 0.69
C VAL A 178 2.94 24.60 1.27
N PHE A 179 2.86 24.14 2.51
CA PHE A 179 1.62 23.91 3.23
C PHE A 179 1.69 24.56 4.61
N LYS A 180 0.72 25.41 4.95
CA LYS A 180 0.70 26.24 6.18
C LYS A 180 2.02 27.00 6.41
N GLY A 181 2.60 27.56 5.34
CA GLY A 181 3.84 28.35 5.41
C GLY A 181 5.13 27.54 5.54
N GLN A 182 5.06 26.21 5.65
CA GLN A 182 6.23 25.32 5.69
C GLN A 182 6.37 24.54 4.38
N ARG A 183 7.60 24.43 3.87
CA ARG A 183 7.91 23.58 2.72
C ARG A 183 7.92 22.12 3.17
N ARG A 184 7.04 21.31 2.60
CA ARG A 184 6.93 19.88 2.84
C ARG A 184 7.45 19.12 1.65
N TYR A 185 8.15 18.02 1.89
CA TYR A 185 8.63 17.11 0.86
C TYR A 185 7.77 15.84 0.87
N TYR A 186 7.56 15.26 -0.31
CA TYR A 186 6.91 13.96 -0.51
C TYR A 186 7.58 13.27 -1.69
N TYR A 187 7.38 11.96 -1.82
CA TYR A 187 7.89 11.13 -2.92
C TYR A 187 6.76 10.72 -3.86
#